data_AF-A0AAU6DZ55-F1
#
_entry.id   AF-A0AAU6DZ55-F1
#
_cell.length_a   1.000
_cell.length_b   1.000
_cell.length_c   1.000
_cell.angle_alpha   90.00
_cell.angle_beta   90.00
_cell.angle_gamma   90.00
#
_symmetry.space_group_name_H-M   'P 1'
#
loop_
_entity.id
_entity.type
_entity.pdbx_description
1 polymer ?
#
loop_
_entity_poly.entity_id
_entity_poly.type
_entity_poly.pdbx_seq_one_letter_code
_entity_poly.pdbx_strand_id
1 'polypeptide(L)'
;MQAPYDTGLAADVFAEAKNTFNWLIGQLTDAASGMLTHDRLEETIVEQGRELQRQLLQAHLDLRALRERQQAHRWWGPTACRDRQGRRPRPRHLPDPADGG
;
A
#
# COMPACT_ATOMS: atom_id res chain seq x y z
N MET A 1 5.61 0.35 30.81
CA MET A 1 4.38 0.13 30.02
C MET A 1 4.74 0.33 28.55
N GLN A 2 4.97 -0.75 27.79
CA GLN A 2 5.18 -0.68 26.34
C GLN A 2 3.90 -1.16 25.67
N ALA A 3 3.28 -0.29 24.88
CA ALA A 3 2.15 -0.65 24.04
C ALA A 3 2.63 -1.68 22.99
N PRO A 4 1.91 -2.79 22.78
CA PRO A 4 2.26 -3.74 21.74
C PRO A 4 2.05 -3.02 20.41
N TYR A 5 3.14 -2.64 19.78
CA TYR A 5 3.09 -2.15 18.42
C TYR A 5 2.37 -3.20 17.57
N ASP A 6 1.46 -2.75 16.72
CA ASP A 6 0.83 -3.45 15.59
C ASP A 6 1.87 -4.00 14.57
N THR A 7 3.09 -4.32 15.01
CA THR A 7 4.30 -4.67 14.25
C THR A 7 4.13 -5.92 13.39
N GLY A 8 3.11 -6.73 13.64
CA GLY A 8 2.87 -7.98 12.90
C GLY A 8 1.87 -7.89 11.73
N LEU A 9 1.03 -6.86 11.65
CA LEU A 9 -0.16 -6.89 10.77
C LEU A 9 -0.06 -6.07 9.48
N ALA A 10 0.85 -5.09 9.43
CA ALA A 10 1.35 -4.56 8.18
C ALA A 10 2.61 -5.34 7.85
N ALA A 11 2.50 -6.44 7.11
CA ALA A 11 3.63 -7.05 6.41
C ALA A 11 4.51 -5.90 5.90
N ASP A 12 5.78 -5.87 6.29
CA ASP A 12 6.67 -4.71 6.11
C ASP A 12 6.54 -4.23 4.66
N VAL A 13 5.74 -3.19 4.44
CA VAL A 13 5.27 -2.81 3.09
C VAL A 13 6.46 -2.38 2.22
N PHE A 14 7.58 -2.09 2.89
CA PHE A 14 8.87 -1.74 2.33
C PHE A 14 9.86 -2.92 2.26
N ALA A 15 9.47 -4.15 2.60
CA ALA A 15 10.35 -5.31 2.61
C ALA A 15 11.01 -5.53 1.25
N GLU A 16 10.25 -5.38 0.17
CA GLU A 16 10.76 -5.54 -1.19
C GLU A 16 11.77 -4.45 -1.54
N ALA A 17 11.48 -3.19 -1.22
CA ALA A 17 12.42 -2.08 -1.38
C ALA A 17 13.71 -2.28 -0.56
N LYS A 18 13.59 -2.78 0.68
CA LYS A 18 14.75 -3.11 1.52
C LYS A 18 15.58 -4.24 0.94
N ASN A 19 14.94 -5.28 0.41
CA ASN A 19 15.63 -6.39 -0.23
C ASN A 19 16.37 -5.95 -1.48
N THR A 20 15.74 -5.15 -2.34
CA THR A 20 16.39 -4.59 -3.55
C THR A 20 17.57 -3.69 -3.18
N PHE A 21 17.44 -2.86 -2.15
CA PHE A 21 18.56 -2.03 -1.67
C PHE A 21 19.72 -2.85 -1.11
N ASN A 22 19.43 -3.86 -0.27
CA ASN A 22 20.45 -4.74 0.30
C ASN A 22 21.14 -5.56 -0.79
N TRP A 23 20.39 -6.02 -1.79
CA TRP A 23 20.94 -6.72 -2.95
C TRP A 23 21.85 -5.80 -3.77
N LEU A 24 21.46 -4.54 -4.00
CA LEU A 24 22.28 -3.56 -4.68
C LEU A 24 23.59 -3.29 -3.93
N ILE A 25 23.54 -3.12 -2.60
CA ILE A 25 24.76 -3.01 -1.77
C ILE A 25 25.61 -4.26 -1.93
N GLY A 26 25.01 -5.44 -1.83
CA GLY A 26 25.70 -6.73 -1.97
C GLY A 26 26.47 -6.80 -3.29
N GLN A 27 25.83 -6.44 -4.40
CA GLN A 27 26.50 -6.38 -5.70
C GLN A 27 27.65 -5.37 -5.73
N LEU A 28 27.45 -4.16 -5.22
CA LEU A 28 28.49 -3.13 -5.21
C LEU A 28 29.68 -3.48 -4.31
N THR A 29 29.46 -4.28 -3.26
CA THR A 29 30.52 -4.77 -2.37
C THR A 29 31.19 -6.05 -2.88
N ASP A 30 30.61 -6.73 -3.87
CA ASP A 30 31.16 -7.97 -4.40
C ASP A 30 32.40 -7.72 -5.27
N ALA A 31 33.37 -8.63 -5.19
CA ALA A 31 34.62 -8.55 -5.94
C ALA A 31 34.41 -8.54 -7.46
N ALA A 32 33.29 -9.10 -7.95
CA ALA A 32 32.90 -9.06 -9.36
C ALA A 32 32.63 -7.62 -9.87
N SER A 33 32.18 -6.70 -8.99
CA SER A 33 32.00 -5.28 -9.35
C SER A 33 33.32 -4.56 -9.58
N GLY A 34 34.43 -5.07 -9.04
CA GLY A 34 35.78 -4.58 -9.35
C GLY A 34 36.23 -4.86 -10.79
N MET A 35 35.55 -5.76 -11.50
CA MET A 35 35.80 -6.06 -12.91
C MET A 35 34.83 -5.33 -13.87
N LEU A 36 33.80 -4.66 -13.33
CA LEU A 36 32.87 -3.89 -14.15
C LEU A 36 33.53 -2.59 -14.60
N THR A 37 33.34 -2.27 -15.88
CA THR A 37 33.70 -0.94 -16.37
C THR A 37 32.85 0.12 -15.69
N HIS A 38 33.41 1.32 -15.51
CA HIS A 38 32.73 2.42 -14.84
C HIS A 38 31.33 2.68 -15.40
N ASP A 39 31.20 2.70 -16.74
CA ASP A 39 29.93 2.89 -17.44
C ASP A 39 28.86 1.85 -17.05
N ARG A 40 29.26 0.58 -16.88
CA ARG A 40 28.34 -0.51 -16.49
C ARG A 40 27.94 -0.44 -15.03
N LEU A 41 28.84 0.06 -14.17
CA LEU A 41 28.51 0.33 -12.78
C LEU A 41 27.47 1.46 -12.68
N GLU A 42 27.68 2.56 -13.41
CA GLU A 42 26.74 3.68 -13.45
C GLU A 42 25.37 3.27 -13.98
N GLU A 43 25.31 2.55 -15.11
CA GLU A 43 24.06 2.03 -15.66
C GLU A 43 23.31 1.15 -14.65
N THR A 44 24.02 0.24 -13.98
CA THR A 44 23.44 -0.66 -12.98
C THR A 44 22.87 0.12 -11.80
N ILE A 45 23.61 1.11 -11.27
CA ILE A 45 23.14 1.95 -10.17
C ILE A 45 21.92 2.77 -10.58
N VAL A 46 21.91 3.34 -11.78
CA VAL A 46 20.78 4.15 -12.28
C VAL A 46 19.54 3.30 -12.48
N GLU A 47 19.67 2.11 -13.08
CA GLU A 47 18.56 1.22 -13.33
C GLU A 47 17.95 0.68 -12.03
N GLN A 48 18.79 0.12 -11.15
CA GLN A 48 18.34 -0.41 -9.86
C GLN A 48 17.85 0.70 -8.92
N GLY A 49 18.44 1.90 -8.98
CA GLY A 49 17.97 3.06 -8.24
C GLY A 49 16.58 3.52 -8.68
N ARG A 50 16.29 3.51 -9.99
CA ARG A 50 14.94 3.79 -10.51
C ARG A 50 13.93 2.75 -10.05
N GLU A 51 14.32 1.49 -10.04
CA GLU A 51 13.44 0.42 -9.59
C GLU A 51 13.15 0.52 -8.08
N LEU A 52 14.18 0.82 -7.27
CA LEU A 52 14.01 1.09 -5.85
C LEU A 52 13.05 2.26 -5.60
N GLN A 53 13.16 3.35 -6.36
CA GLN A 53 12.24 4.49 -6.25
C GLN A 53 10.79 4.11 -6.59
N ARG A 54 10.57 3.27 -7.61
CA ARG A 54 9.23 2.76 -7.94
C ARG A 54 8.67 1.91 -6.81
N GLN A 55 9.46 1.00 -6.26
CA GLN A 55 9.05 0.14 -5.15
C GLN A 55 8.72 0.96 -3.90
N LEU A 56 9.50 2.01 -3.58
CA LEU A 56 9.22 2.92 -2.47
C LEU A 56 7.91 3.67 -2.66
N LEU A 57 7.64 4.16 -3.88
CA LEU A 57 6.39 4.83 -4.20
C LEU A 57 5.21 3.87 -4.06
N GLN A 58 5.32 2.66 -4.62
CA GLN A 58 4.28 1.64 -4.54
C GLN A 58 3.98 1.26 -3.08
N ALA A 59 5.02 1.00 -2.28
CA ALA A 59 4.88 0.70 -0.87
C ALA A 59 4.17 1.82 -0.09
N HIS A 60 4.45 3.09 -0.43
CA HIS A 60 3.77 4.22 0.18
C HIS A 60 2.28 4.28 -0.20
N LEU A 61 1.95 3.99 -1.46
CA LEU A 61 0.57 3.92 -1.93
C LEU A 61 -0.19 2.78 -1.26
N ASP A 62 0.44 1.62 -1.07
CA ASP A 62 -0.16 0.48 -0.38
C ASP A 62 -0.41 0.79 1.10
N LEU A 63 0.53 1.46 1.78
CA LEU A 63 0.34 1.95 3.14
C LEU A 63 -0.82 2.95 3.23
N ARG A 64 -0.94 3.84 2.24
CA ARG A 64 -2.05 4.80 2.17
C ARG A 64 -3.38 4.07 1.98
N ALA A 65 -3.45 3.11 1.06
CA ALA A 65 -4.66 2.33 0.81
C ALA A 65 -5.07 1.53 2.07
N LEU A 66 -4.11 0.99 2.81
CA LEU A 66 -4.37 0.31 4.08
C LEU A 66 -4.98 1.27 5.12
N ARG A 67 -4.44 2.48 5.25
CA ARG A 67 -4.99 3.51 6.15
C ARG A 67 -6.40 3.93 5.75
N GLU A 68 -6.65 4.11 4.47
CA GLU A 68 -7.98 4.45 3.94
C GLU A 68 -8.98 3.33 4.20
N ARG A 69 -8.59 2.06 4.00
CA ARG A 69 -9.42 0.90 4.35
C ARG A 69 -9.74 0.85 5.84
N GLN A 70 -8.74 1.04 6.72
CA GLN A 70 -8.96 1.06 8.17
C GLN A 70 -9.92 2.19 8.59
N GLN A 71 -9.76 3.37 8.00
CA GLN A 71 -10.69 4.48 8.22
C GLN A 71 -12.09 4.11 7.74
N ALA A 72 -12.25 3.62 6.51
CA ALA A 72 -13.54 3.21 5.97
C ALA A 72 -14.23 2.12 6.83
N HIS A 73 -13.47 1.16 7.37
CA HIS A 73 -14.00 0.15 8.29
C HIS A 73 -14.46 0.78 9.62
N ARG A 74 -13.76 1.81 10.12
CA ARG A 74 -14.21 2.58 11.28
C ARG A 74 -15.51 3.36 11.00
N TRP A 75 -15.68 3.87 9.78
CA TRP A 75 -16.89 4.55 9.34
C TRP A 75 -18.04 3.61 8.94
N TRP A 76 -17.77 2.31 8.75
CA TRP A 76 -18.77 1.25 8.47
C TRP A 76 -18.96 0.27 9.64
N GLY A 77 -18.32 0.50 10.79
CA GLY A 77 -18.46 -0.35 11.98
C GLY A 77 -19.91 -0.41 12.49
N PRO A 78 -20.29 -1.37 13.36
CA PRO A 78 -21.67 -1.62 13.79
C PRO A 78 -22.40 -0.40 14.40
N THR A 79 -21.65 0.64 14.77
CA THR A 79 -22.14 1.91 15.31
C THR A 79 -22.47 2.98 14.26
N ALA A 80 -22.07 2.81 13.00
CA ALA A 80 -22.31 3.80 11.93
C ALA A 80 -23.74 3.76 11.34
N CYS A 81 -24.59 2.83 11.80
CA CYS A 81 -26.03 2.87 11.55
C CYS A 81 -26.81 2.62 12.84
N ARG A 82 -26.71 3.56 13.79
CA ARG A 82 -27.84 3.89 14.65
C ARG A 82 -28.15 5.37 14.44
N ASP A 83 -29.10 5.66 13.56
CA ASP A 83 -29.89 6.87 13.66
C ASP A 83 -30.43 7.01 15.09
N ARG A 84 -30.72 8.23 15.57
CA ARG A 84 -31.19 8.47 16.96
C ARG A 84 -32.42 7.62 17.37
N GLN A 85 -33.11 6.98 16.42
CA GLN A 85 -34.32 6.17 16.61
C GLN A 85 -34.21 4.70 16.13
N GLY A 86 -33.06 4.22 15.62
CA GLY A 86 -32.86 2.82 15.26
C GLY A 86 -33.68 2.30 14.06
N ARG A 87 -33.95 3.12 13.03
CA ARG A 87 -34.65 2.71 11.80
C ARG A 87 -33.73 2.69 10.58
N ARG A 88 -33.79 1.57 9.84
CA ARG A 88 -33.11 1.43 8.52
C ARG A 88 -33.64 2.45 7.50
N PRO A 89 -32.77 3.06 6.67
CA PRO A 89 -33.22 3.95 5.61
C PRO A 89 -34.02 3.17 4.57
N ARG A 90 -35.18 3.70 4.17
CA ARG A 90 -36.04 3.08 3.15
C ARG A 90 -35.38 3.17 1.77
N PRO A 91 -35.43 2.11 0.95
CA PRO A 91 -34.94 2.18 -0.42
C PRO A 91 -35.75 3.24 -1.19
N ARG A 92 -35.05 4.08 -1.97
CA ARG A 92 -35.66 5.05 -2.88
C ARG A 92 -36.53 4.28 -3.88
N HIS A 93 -37.79 4.68 -3.96
CA HIS A 93 -38.82 4.10 -4.83
C HIS A 93 -38.31 3.98 -6.28
N LEU A 94 -38.35 2.76 -6.81
CA LEU A 94 -38.28 2.50 -8.25
C LEU A 94 -39.62 2.98 -8.87
N PRO A 95 -39.64 3.66 -10.02
CA PRO A 95 -40.91 4.06 -10.64
C PRO A 95 -41.64 2.82 -11.18
N ASP A 96 -42.96 2.79 -10.96
CA ASP A 96 -43.87 1.72 -11.35
C ASP A 96 -44.16 1.79 -12.87
N PRO A 97 -44.01 0.71 -13.64
CA PRO A 97 -44.33 0.72 -15.07
C PRO A 97 -45.83 0.48 -15.27
N ALA A 98 -46.64 1.51 -15.05
CA ALA A 98 -48.06 1.50 -15.42
C ALA A 98 -48.52 2.90 -15.81
N ASP A 99 -47.96 3.42 -16.90
CA ASP A 99 -48.61 4.43 -17.73
C ASP A 99 -48.90 3.78 -19.08
N GLY A 100 -50.17 3.57 -19.39
CA GLY A 100 -50.62 2.87 -20.60
C GLY A 100 -52.08 2.46 -20.52
N GLY A 101 -52.99 3.37 -20.92
CA GLY A 101 -54.42 3.12 -21.12
C GLY A 101 -55.25 4.38 -21.12
#